data_AF-A0A3D2RIH9-F1
#
_entry.id   AF-A0A3D2RIH9-F1
#
_cell.length_a   1.000
_cell.length_b   1.000
_cell.length_c   1.000
_cell.angle_alpha   90.00
_cell.angle_beta   90.00
_cell.angle_gamma   90.00
#
_symmetry.space_group_name_H-M   'P 1'
#
loop_
_entity.id
_entity.type
_entity.pdbx_description
1 polymer ?
#
loop_
_entity_poly.entity_id
_entity_poly.type
_entity_poly.pdbx_seq_one_letter_code
_entity_poly.pdbx_strand_id
1 'polypeptide(L)' 'MRCPYCDGLEDRVVDSRSSKEGTAIRRRRECL' A
#
# COMPACT_ATOMS: atom_id res chain seq x y z
N MET A 1 -5.81 1.98 6.11
CA MET A 1 -4.89 3.08 6.51
C MET A 1 -5.54 4.35 6.03
N ARG A 2 -5.45 5.44 6.78
CA ARG A 2 -6.09 6.69 6.37
C ARG A 2 -5.45 7.18 5.07
N CYS A 3 -6.23 7.21 3.98
CA CYS A 3 -5.79 7.64 2.66
C CYS A 3 -5.46 9.15 2.73
N PRO A 4 -4.22 9.59 2.47
CA PRO A 4 -3.83 11.01 2.62
C PRO A 4 -4.50 11.94 1.60
N TYR A 5 -5.23 11.38 0.62
CA TYR A 5 -5.90 12.13 -0.43
C TYR A 5 -7.42 12.29 -0.19
N CYS A 6 -8.09 11.26 0.33
CA CYS A 6 -9.55 11.27 0.52
C CYS A 6 -10.00 11.05 1.97
N ASP A 7 -9.07 10.89 2.92
CA ASP A 7 -9.34 10.61 4.33
C ASP A 7 -10.11 9.30 4.63
N GLY A 8 -10.39 8.48 3.62
CA GLY A 8 -10.99 7.16 3.78
C GLY A 8 -10.13 6.22 4.62
N LEU A 9 -10.78 5.33 5.37
CA LEU A 9 -10.10 4.33 6.21
C LEU A 9 -9.84 3.02 5.47
N GLU A 10 -10.57 2.80 4.38
CA GLU A 10 -10.58 1.59 3.57
C GLU A 10 -9.60 1.73 2.41
N ASP A 11 -8.73 0.74 2.28
CA ASP A 11 -7.80 0.62 1.16
C ASP A 11 -7.63 -0.87 0.81
N ARG A 12 -7.28 -1.15 -0.44
CA ARG A 12 -7.00 -2.50 -0.92
C ARG A 12 -5.58 -2.57 -1.46
N VAL A 13 -4.85 -3.63 -1.11
CA VAL A 13 -3.53 -3.92 -1.69
C VAL A 13 -3.72 -4.42 -3.12
N VAL A 14 -3.13 -3.71 -4.08
CA VAL A 14 -3.20 -4.05 -5.52
C VAL A 14 -1.91 -4.64 -6.06
N ASP A 15 -0.77 -4.34 -5.43
CA ASP A 15 0.54 -4.86 -5.84
C ASP A 15 1.47 -4.98 -4.64
N SER A 16 2.29 -6.04 -4.61
CA SER A 16 3.28 -6.29 -3.55
C SER A 16 4.63 -6.64 -4.17
N ARG A 17 5.66 -5.86 -3.86
CA ARG A 17 7.03 -6.06 -4.37
C ARG A 17 8.01 -6.14 -3.23
N SER A 18 8.90 -7.13 -3.27
CA SER A 18 10.04 -7.22 -2.35
C SER A 18 11.15 -6.27 -2.80
N SER A 19 11.88 -5.69 -1.84
CA SER A 19 13.15 -5.03 -2.12
C SER A 19 14.16 -6.07 -2.62
N LYS A 20 15.14 -5.63 -3.43
CA LYS A 20 16.18 -6.50 -4.01
C LYS A 20 16.97 -7.26 -2.94
N GLU A 21 17.10 -6.66 -1.76
CA GLU A 21 17.84 -7.18 -0.60
C GLU A 21 16.93 -7.97 0.36
N GLY A 22 15.63 -8.10 0.09
CA GLY A 22 14.67 -8.82 0.95
C GLY A 22 14.36 -8.13 2.29
N THR A 23 14.97 -6.98 2.57
CA THR A 23 14.84 -6.23 3.83
C THR A 23 13.50 -5.52 4.01
N ALA A 24 12.75 -5.34 2.92
CA ALA A 24 11.47 -4.63 2.94
C ALA A 24 10.51 -5.14 1.87
N ILE A 25 9.21 -4.96 2.13
CA ILE A 25 8.13 -5.21 1.17
C ILE A 25 7.40 -3.89 0.92
N ARG A 26 7.38 -3.44 -0.32
CA ARG A 26 6.61 -2.28 -0.77
C ARG A 26 5.25 -2.77 -1.27
N ARG A 27 4.18 -2.23 -0.70
CA ARG A 27 2.79 -2.54 -1.10
C ARG A 27 2.15 -1.31 -1.70
N ARG A 28 1.65 -1.41 -2.93
CA ARG A 28 0.80 -0.38 -3.54
C ARG A 28 -0.63 -0.64 -3.09
N ARG A 29 -1.29 0.41 -2.60
CA ARG A 29 -2.68 0.39 -2.16
C ARG A 29 -3.52 1.31 -3.05
N GLU A 30 -4.77 0.96 -3.24
CA GLU A 30 -5.81 1.76 -3.89
C GLU A 30 -6.89 2.07 -2.85
N CYS A 31 -7.39 3.32 -2.82
CA CYS A 31 -8.47 3.68 -1.90
C CYS A 31 -9.76 3.04 -2.43
N LEU A 32 -10.55 2.44 -1.53
CA LEU A 32 -11.79 1.74 -1.87
C LEU A 32 -12.99 2.69 -1.90
#